data_AF-A0A951QC74-F1
#
_entry.id   AF-A0A951QC74-F1
#
_cell.length_a   1.000
_cell.length_b   1.000
_cell.length_c   1.000
_cell.angle_alpha   90.00
_cell.angle_beta   90.00
_cell.angle_gamma   90.00
#
_symmetry.space_group_name_H-M   'P 1'
#
loop_
_entity.id
_entity.type
_entity.pdbx_description
1 polymer ?
#
loop_
_entity_poly.entity_id
_entity_poly.type
_entity_poly.pdbx_seq_one_letter_code
_entity_poly.pdbx_strand_id
1 'polypeptide(L)'
;MSAPCLNLQTIASDDPAYPTALKTCAVFKSPPALHAIGNLELLSQPAIALFCSVECPGNLILKTYELAQSLRDRGILSISGFHSPIEQDCLKILLQGTQPIIHCPARSLHKMRLLPEQKRAVESDRLLLISPFNASYSRATADLATKRNEVIGAIAYRILIVYAAPNSKTLVFAQRLIQAGRSVVTFDSPDTTNLRDQGVAELDIDGLMSSFSHPSHSNF
;
A
#
# COMPACT_ATOMS: atom_id res chain seq x y z
N MET A 1 25.49 2.94 -1.00
CA MET A 1 24.25 2.86 -1.79
C MET A 1 24.41 1.66 -2.71
N SER A 2 23.68 0.58 -2.44
CA SER A 2 23.69 -0.63 -3.27
C SER A 2 22.94 -0.33 -4.57
N ALA A 3 23.45 -0.78 -5.72
CA ALA A 3 22.83 -0.51 -7.01
C ALA A 3 21.37 -1.04 -7.10
N PRO A 4 20.45 -0.32 -7.75
CA PRO A 4 19.07 -0.77 -7.95
C PRO A 4 19.06 -2.14 -8.63
N CYS A 5 18.56 -3.15 -7.92
CA CYS A 5 18.57 -4.50 -8.42
C CYS A 5 17.24 -4.81 -9.13
N LEU A 6 17.32 -4.95 -10.46
CA LEU A 6 16.22 -5.54 -11.26
C LEU A 6 16.06 -7.04 -11.00
N ASN A 7 16.99 -7.66 -10.27
CA ASN A 7 16.88 -9.08 -9.90
C ASN A 7 15.94 -9.25 -8.71
N LEU A 8 15.26 -10.39 -8.74
CA LEU A 8 14.41 -10.82 -7.65
C LEU A 8 15.25 -11.18 -6.43
N GLN A 9 14.88 -10.61 -5.29
CA GLN A 9 15.43 -10.92 -3.98
C GLN A 9 14.37 -11.62 -3.13
N THR A 10 14.79 -12.46 -2.19
CA THR A 10 13.92 -13.06 -1.18
C THR A 10 14.38 -12.59 0.19
N ILE A 11 13.45 -12.02 0.95
CA ILE A 11 13.63 -11.43 2.27
C ILE A 11 12.95 -12.37 3.25
N ALA A 12 13.75 -13.15 3.97
CA ALA A 12 13.27 -14.04 5.03
C ALA A 12 12.95 -13.23 6.29
N SER A 13 12.22 -13.83 7.24
CA SER A 13 11.77 -13.14 8.46
C SER A 13 12.91 -12.76 9.42
N ASP A 14 14.12 -13.30 9.24
CA ASP A 14 15.34 -12.97 9.97
C ASP A 14 16.20 -11.92 9.26
N ASP A 15 15.89 -11.58 8.00
CA ASP A 15 16.60 -10.57 7.23
C ASP A 15 16.46 -9.17 7.87
N PRO A 16 17.53 -8.36 7.95
CA PRO A 16 17.48 -6.99 8.47
C PRO A 16 16.51 -6.07 7.71
N ALA A 17 16.29 -6.29 6.42
CA ALA A 17 15.34 -5.53 5.60
C ALA A 17 13.88 -5.98 5.80
N TYR A 18 13.63 -7.08 6.53
CA TYR A 18 12.28 -7.55 6.78
C TYR A 18 11.51 -6.61 7.70
N PRO A 19 10.32 -6.09 7.31
CA PRO A 19 9.61 -5.10 8.11
C PRO A 19 9.25 -5.61 9.51
N THR A 20 9.72 -4.93 10.54
CA THR A 20 9.40 -5.25 11.94
C THR A 20 7.89 -5.25 12.21
N ALA A 21 7.17 -4.31 11.59
CA ALA A 21 5.71 -4.25 11.67
C ALA A 21 5.04 -5.52 11.12
N LEU A 22 5.62 -6.18 10.12
CA LEU A 22 5.11 -7.44 9.59
C LEU A 22 5.41 -8.62 10.54
N LYS A 23 6.54 -8.60 11.26
CA LYS A 23 6.89 -9.63 12.26
C LYS A 23 5.95 -9.62 13.46
N THR A 24 5.50 -8.43 13.86
CA THR A 24 4.75 -8.18 15.09
C THR A 24 3.24 -8.07 14.90
N CYS A 25 2.78 -7.89 13.66
CA CYS A 25 1.36 -7.71 13.37
C CYS A 25 0.54 -8.98 13.67
N ALA A 26 -0.40 -8.85 14.61
CA ALA A 26 -1.27 -9.93 15.08
C ALA A 26 -2.19 -10.52 13.98
N VAL A 27 -2.32 -9.84 12.83
CA VAL A 27 -3.05 -10.36 11.67
C VAL A 27 -2.42 -11.65 11.13
N PHE A 28 -1.10 -11.82 11.31
CA PHE A 28 -0.37 -12.99 10.82
C PHE A 28 -0.06 -13.98 11.94
N LYS A 29 -0.49 -15.24 11.77
CA LYS A 29 -0.01 -16.36 12.61
C LYS A 29 1.45 -16.70 12.35
N SER A 30 1.87 -16.60 11.09
CA SER A 30 3.25 -16.76 10.64
C SER A 30 3.46 -15.79 9.47
N PRO A 31 4.27 -14.73 9.65
CA PRO A 31 4.54 -13.76 8.60
C PRO A 31 5.19 -14.41 7.37
N PRO A 32 4.74 -14.11 6.14
CA PRO A 32 5.31 -14.71 4.94
C PRO A 32 6.70 -14.14 4.64
N ALA A 33 7.57 -14.91 3.99
CA ALA A 33 8.73 -14.33 3.32
C ALA A 33 8.27 -13.33 2.24
N LEU A 34 9.05 -12.27 2.01
CA LEU A 34 8.78 -11.30 0.96
C LEU A 34 9.72 -11.52 -0.22
N HIS A 35 9.20 -11.43 -1.43
CA HIS A 35 10.00 -11.35 -2.64
C HIS A 35 10.00 -9.92 -3.14
N ALA A 36 11.15 -9.40 -3.54
CA ALA A 36 11.32 -7.99 -3.84
C ALA A 36 12.14 -7.70 -5.10
N ILE A 37 11.83 -6.62 -5.79
CA ILE A 37 12.61 -6.04 -6.91
C ILE A 37 12.68 -4.52 -6.68
N GLY A 38 13.88 -3.95 -6.71
CA GLY A 38 14.12 -2.52 -6.47
C GLY A 38 14.68 -2.19 -5.08
N ASN A 39 14.43 -0.97 -4.62
CA ASN A 39 15.09 -0.40 -3.44
C ASN A 39 14.45 -0.88 -2.12
N LEU A 40 15.14 -1.76 -1.39
CA LEU A 40 14.67 -2.31 -0.11
C LEU A 40 14.61 -1.27 1.02
N GLU A 41 15.37 -0.17 0.94
CA GLU A 41 15.39 0.87 1.98
C GLU A 41 14.00 1.51 2.17
N LEU A 42 13.15 1.46 1.14
CA LEU A 42 11.78 1.96 1.21
C LEU A 42 10.91 1.22 2.24
N LEU A 43 11.25 -0.03 2.62
CA LEU A 43 10.51 -0.78 3.64
C LEU A 43 10.67 -0.20 5.05
N SER A 44 11.68 0.64 5.27
CA SER A 44 11.94 1.29 6.56
C SER A 44 11.28 2.67 6.69
N GLN A 45 10.71 3.19 5.59
CA GLN A 45 10.15 4.53 5.53
C GLN A 45 8.64 4.54 5.83
N PRO A 46 8.09 5.61 6.44
CA PRO A 46 6.67 5.71 6.68
C PRO A 46 5.91 5.83 5.36
N ALA A 47 5.11 4.81 5.05
CA ALA A 47 4.29 4.76 3.84
C ALA A 47 2.80 5.02 4.13
N ILE A 48 2.12 5.72 3.22
CA ILE A 48 0.66 5.72 3.15
C ILE A 48 0.16 4.57 2.28
N ALA A 49 -0.71 3.72 2.82
CA ALA A 49 -1.43 2.73 2.04
C ALA A 49 -2.69 3.32 1.41
N LEU A 50 -2.92 2.99 0.14
CA LEU A 50 -4.17 3.32 -0.57
C LEU A 50 -4.94 2.02 -0.87
N PHE A 51 -6.19 1.95 -0.38
CA PHE A 51 -7.14 0.91 -0.75
C PHE A 51 -8.47 1.48 -1.23
N CYS A 52 -9.09 0.82 -2.20
CA CYS A 52 -10.46 1.13 -2.61
C CYS A 52 -11.19 -0.11 -3.14
N SER A 53 -12.49 -0.21 -2.85
CA SER A 53 -13.38 -1.12 -3.60
C SER A 53 -13.32 -0.86 -5.11
N VAL A 54 -13.66 -1.89 -5.90
CA VAL A 54 -13.63 -1.82 -7.37
C VAL A 54 -14.57 -0.73 -7.90
N GLU A 55 -15.75 -0.63 -7.30
CA GLU A 55 -16.70 0.46 -7.53
C GLU A 55 -16.44 1.57 -6.52
N CYS A 56 -16.40 2.82 -6.98
CA CYS A 56 -16.14 4.00 -6.16
C CYS A 56 -17.01 5.17 -6.65
N PRO A 57 -17.68 5.92 -5.76
CA PRO A 57 -18.39 7.15 -6.09
C PRO A 57 -17.49 8.21 -6.76
N GLY A 58 -18.05 8.96 -7.71
CA GLY A 58 -17.30 9.88 -8.58
C GLY A 58 -16.62 11.04 -7.86
N ASN A 59 -17.26 11.61 -6.84
CA ASN A 59 -16.68 12.64 -5.96
C ASN A 59 -15.41 12.13 -5.25
N LEU A 60 -15.41 10.87 -4.78
CA LEU A 60 -14.25 10.27 -4.15
C LEU A 60 -13.13 9.96 -5.16
N ILE A 61 -13.48 9.65 -6.42
CA ILE A 61 -12.49 9.48 -7.50
C ILE A 61 -11.67 10.76 -7.68
N LEU A 62 -12.34 11.91 -7.84
CA LEU A 62 -11.67 13.20 -8.03
C LEU A 62 -10.77 13.57 -6.84
N LYS A 63 -11.28 13.45 -5.63
CA LYS A 63 -10.52 13.71 -4.39
C LYS A 63 -9.29 12.79 -4.25
N THR A 64 -9.40 11.56 -4.74
CA THR A 64 -8.27 10.62 -4.74
C THR A 64 -7.20 11.00 -5.75
N TYR A 65 -7.56 11.57 -6.90
CA TYR A 65 -6.58 12.08 -7.86
C TYR A 65 -5.85 13.32 -7.34
N GLU A 66 -6.56 14.20 -6.63
CA GLU A 66 -5.94 15.33 -5.91
C GLU A 66 -4.95 14.84 -4.84
N LEU A 67 -5.34 13.80 -4.09
CA LEU A 67 -4.44 13.16 -3.14
C LEU A 67 -3.21 12.56 -3.83
N ALA A 68 -3.38 11.80 -4.92
CA ALA A 68 -2.26 11.18 -5.62
C ALA A 68 -1.26 12.23 -6.15
N GLN A 69 -1.75 13.38 -6.64
CA GLN A 69 -0.91 14.51 -7.01
C GLN A 69 -0.20 15.12 -5.80
N SER A 70 -0.91 15.30 -4.68
CA SER A 70 -0.31 15.83 -3.45
C SER A 70 0.79 14.93 -2.89
N LEU A 71 0.56 13.60 -2.87
CA LEU A 71 1.56 12.60 -2.47
C LEU A 71 2.79 12.65 -3.38
N ARG A 72 2.56 12.77 -4.69
CA ARG A 72 3.60 12.92 -5.71
C ARG A 72 4.44 14.16 -5.48
N ASP A 73 3.79 15.30 -5.35
CA ASP A 73 4.46 16.61 -5.33
C ASP A 73 5.16 16.85 -3.97
N ARG A 74 4.66 16.25 -2.88
CA ARG A 74 5.28 16.31 -1.55
C ARG A 74 6.29 15.21 -1.26
N GLY A 75 6.57 14.31 -2.20
CA GLY A 75 7.59 13.28 -2.00
C GLY A 75 7.19 12.16 -1.04
N ILE A 76 5.89 11.95 -0.79
CA ILE A 76 5.42 10.98 0.22
C ILE A 76 5.40 9.56 -0.36
N LEU A 77 5.99 8.63 0.38
CA LEU A 77 6.00 7.20 0.05
C LEU A 77 4.59 6.63 0.05
N SER A 78 4.17 6.13 -1.12
CA SER A 78 2.87 5.48 -1.29
C SER A 78 3.03 3.97 -1.45
N ILE A 79 2.18 3.18 -0.79
CA ILE A 79 2.11 1.72 -0.94
C ILE A 79 0.70 1.27 -1.35
N SER A 80 0.60 0.44 -2.37
CA SER A 80 -0.65 -0.25 -2.71
C SER A 80 -0.34 -1.45 -3.59
N GLY A 81 -1.35 -2.26 -3.88
CA GLY A 81 -1.26 -3.24 -4.97
C GLY A 81 -2.00 -2.84 -6.23
N PHE A 82 -2.52 -1.61 -6.28
CA PHE A 82 -2.98 -0.95 -7.49
C PHE A 82 -3.90 -1.81 -8.36
N HIS A 83 -4.94 -2.36 -7.73
CA HIS A 83 -5.82 -3.37 -8.32
C HIS A 83 -7.13 -2.78 -8.83
N SER A 84 -7.81 -1.93 -8.05
CA SER A 84 -9.04 -1.28 -8.51
C SER A 84 -8.72 -0.18 -9.55
N PRO A 85 -9.68 0.22 -10.40
CA PRO A 85 -9.44 1.22 -11.44
C PRO A 85 -8.85 2.53 -10.90
N ILE A 86 -9.39 3.03 -9.79
CA ILE A 86 -8.91 4.24 -9.13
C ILE A 86 -7.49 4.08 -8.57
N GLU A 87 -7.15 2.92 -8.00
CA GLU A 87 -5.78 2.67 -7.53
C GLU A 87 -4.81 2.60 -8.74
N GLN A 88 -5.22 1.99 -9.85
CA GLN A 88 -4.41 1.96 -11.08
C GLN A 88 -4.17 3.37 -11.64
N ASP A 89 -5.16 4.24 -11.60
CA ASP A 89 -5.01 5.63 -12.03
C ASP A 89 -4.09 6.41 -11.07
N CYS A 90 -4.16 6.15 -9.76
CA CYS A 90 -3.17 6.66 -8.81
C CYS A 90 -1.76 6.19 -9.15
N LEU A 91 -1.56 4.92 -9.48
CA LEU A 91 -0.24 4.42 -9.87
C LEU A 91 0.31 5.17 -11.09
N LYS A 92 -0.53 5.46 -12.09
CA LYS A 92 -0.12 6.24 -13.28
C LYS A 92 0.32 7.66 -12.87
N ILE A 93 -0.47 8.35 -12.04
CA ILE A 93 -0.12 9.69 -11.54
C ILE A 93 1.20 9.63 -10.77
N LEU A 94 1.35 8.65 -9.88
CA LEU A 94 2.51 8.51 -9.02
C LEU A 94 3.78 8.20 -9.84
N LEU A 95 3.70 7.32 -10.86
CA LEU A 95 4.84 6.98 -11.73
C LEU A 95 5.33 8.14 -12.58
N GLN A 96 4.56 9.21 -12.73
CA GLN A 96 4.99 10.44 -13.42
C GLN A 96 5.85 11.38 -12.54
N GLY A 97 5.97 11.12 -11.23
CA GLY A 97 6.71 12.00 -10.30
C GLY A 97 8.05 11.47 -9.82
N THR A 98 8.56 12.09 -8.75
CA THR A 98 9.86 11.83 -8.09
C THR A 98 9.79 11.40 -6.60
N GLN A 99 8.61 11.11 -6.05
CA GLN A 99 8.35 10.42 -4.77
C GLN A 99 8.49 8.87 -4.78
N PRO A 100 8.98 8.21 -3.72
CA PRO A 100 9.10 6.76 -3.72
C PRO A 100 7.73 6.04 -3.71
N ILE A 101 7.70 4.81 -4.25
CA ILE A 101 6.48 3.99 -4.40
C ILE A 101 6.81 2.55 -4.02
N ILE A 102 5.90 1.90 -3.28
CA ILE A 102 5.88 0.45 -3.11
C ILE A 102 4.66 -0.12 -3.84
N HIS A 103 4.89 -1.04 -4.77
CA HIS A 103 3.83 -1.76 -5.49
C HIS A 103 3.81 -3.23 -5.05
N CYS A 104 2.72 -3.67 -4.42
CA CYS A 104 2.54 -5.05 -3.99
C CYS A 104 1.46 -5.78 -4.80
N PRO A 105 1.79 -6.43 -5.93
CA PRO A 105 0.82 -7.16 -6.72
C PRO A 105 0.30 -8.42 -6.00
N ALA A 106 -0.94 -8.80 -6.29
CA ALA A 106 -1.58 -10.01 -5.77
C ALA A 106 -1.10 -11.32 -6.44
N ARG A 107 0.18 -11.42 -6.80
CA ARG A 107 0.80 -12.55 -7.50
C ARG A 107 2.33 -12.53 -7.32
N SER A 108 3.01 -13.58 -7.76
CA SER A 108 4.46 -13.68 -7.71
C SER A 108 5.19 -12.72 -8.64
N LEU A 109 6.38 -12.26 -8.24
CA LEU A 109 7.27 -11.42 -9.05
C LEU A 109 8.18 -12.22 -10.01
N HIS A 110 8.36 -13.52 -9.80
CA HIS A 110 9.34 -14.36 -10.53
C HIS A 110 9.23 -14.29 -12.06
N LYS A 111 8.01 -14.16 -12.58
CA LYS A 111 7.74 -14.07 -14.03
C LYS A 111 6.98 -12.79 -14.38
N MET A 112 7.01 -11.80 -13.48
CA MET A 112 6.30 -10.54 -13.71
C MET A 112 7.09 -9.67 -14.66
N ARG A 113 6.48 -9.34 -15.80
CA ARG A 113 7.00 -8.31 -16.70
C ARG A 113 6.67 -6.94 -16.15
N LEU A 114 7.70 -6.10 -16.01
CA LEU A 114 7.52 -4.70 -15.61
C LEU A 114 7.11 -3.85 -16.81
N LEU A 115 6.25 -2.86 -16.56
CA LEU A 115 5.97 -1.81 -17.52
C LEU A 115 7.20 -0.91 -17.70
N PRO A 116 7.36 -0.24 -18.85
CA PRO A 116 8.51 0.65 -19.08
C PRO A 116 8.69 1.72 -18.00
N GLU A 117 7.60 2.30 -17.50
CA GLU A 117 7.61 3.27 -16.41
C GLU A 117 8.06 2.65 -15.08
N GLN A 118 7.59 1.45 -14.76
CA GLN A 118 8.03 0.72 -13.56
C GLN A 118 9.51 0.37 -13.63
N LYS A 119 9.99 -0.05 -14.80
CA LYS A 119 11.41 -0.35 -15.00
C LYS A 119 12.28 0.89 -14.76
N ARG A 120 11.92 2.03 -15.36
CA ARG A 120 12.59 3.32 -15.12
C ARG A 120 12.54 3.73 -13.64
N ALA A 121 11.42 3.48 -12.97
CA ALA A 121 11.26 3.78 -11.55
C ALA A 121 12.10 2.85 -10.65
N VAL A 122 12.29 1.58 -11.01
CA VAL A 122 13.23 0.69 -10.31
C VAL A 122 14.67 1.15 -10.54
N GLU A 123 15.03 1.46 -11.78
CA GLU A 123 16.38 1.93 -12.15
C GLU A 123 16.77 3.26 -11.52
N SER A 124 15.79 4.05 -11.05
CA SER A 124 16.00 5.31 -10.32
C SER A 124 15.76 5.19 -8.81
N ASP A 125 15.87 3.98 -8.26
CA ASP A 125 15.80 3.67 -6.81
C ASP A 125 14.52 4.13 -6.08
N ARG A 126 13.46 4.39 -6.84
CA ARG A 126 12.21 4.96 -6.33
C ARG A 126 11.02 4.03 -6.35
N LEU A 127 11.12 2.89 -7.02
CA LEU A 127 10.10 1.86 -6.98
C LEU A 127 10.66 0.61 -6.31
N LEU A 128 9.89 0.11 -5.35
CA LEU A 128 10.04 -1.22 -4.80
C LEU A 128 8.80 -2.04 -5.14
N LEU A 129 8.99 -3.16 -5.81
CA LEU A 129 7.96 -4.18 -5.94
C LEU A 129 8.15 -5.20 -4.83
N ILE A 130 7.09 -5.53 -4.10
CA ILE A 130 7.12 -6.62 -3.10
C ILE A 130 5.98 -7.61 -3.32
N SER A 131 6.17 -8.88 -2.97
CA SER A 131 5.11 -9.88 -3.01
C SER A 131 5.33 -10.94 -1.94
N PRO A 132 4.29 -11.32 -1.17
CA PRO A 132 4.38 -12.44 -0.23
C PRO A 132 4.25 -13.81 -0.90
N PHE A 133 4.32 -13.88 -2.24
CA PHE A 133 3.99 -15.10 -2.99
C PHE A 133 5.17 -15.67 -3.77
N ASN A 134 5.48 -16.94 -3.48
CA ASN A 134 6.46 -17.73 -4.23
C ASN A 134 6.03 -17.98 -5.68
N ALA A 135 6.93 -18.57 -6.47
CA ALA A 135 6.78 -18.77 -7.92
C ALA A 135 5.50 -19.51 -8.36
N SER A 136 4.88 -20.31 -7.48
CA SER A 136 3.67 -21.08 -7.79
C SER A 136 2.42 -20.20 -7.98
N TYR A 137 2.40 -18.99 -7.43
CA TYR A 137 1.25 -18.08 -7.48
C TYR A 137 1.36 -17.06 -8.63
N SER A 138 1.34 -17.55 -9.88
CA SER A 138 1.59 -16.72 -11.06
C SER A 138 0.43 -15.78 -11.46
N ARG A 139 -0.80 -16.09 -11.04
CA ARG A 139 -2.02 -15.34 -11.39
C ARG A 139 -2.65 -14.70 -10.16
N ALA A 140 -3.17 -13.48 -10.33
CA ALA A 140 -3.91 -12.81 -9.27
C ALA A 140 -5.28 -13.45 -9.07
N THR A 141 -5.69 -13.59 -7.81
CA THR A 141 -7.03 -14.02 -7.40
C THR A 141 -7.51 -13.15 -6.24
N ALA A 142 -8.81 -13.20 -5.94
CA ALA A 142 -9.36 -12.46 -4.80
C ALA A 142 -8.74 -12.88 -3.45
N ASP A 143 -8.40 -14.15 -3.29
CA ASP A 143 -7.78 -14.66 -2.06
C ASP A 143 -6.32 -14.19 -1.92
N LEU A 144 -5.57 -14.17 -3.03
CA LEU A 144 -4.22 -13.60 -3.03
C LEU A 144 -4.27 -12.08 -2.82
N ALA A 145 -5.27 -11.38 -3.37
CA ALA A 145 -5.46 -9.96 -3.09
C ALA A 145 -5.73 -9.71 -1.60
N THR A 146 -6.51 -10.58 -0.95
CA THR A 146 -6.79 -10.49 0.49
C THR A 146 -5.51 -10.66 1.32
N LYS A 147 -4.74 -11.73 1.08
CA LYS A 147 -3.45 -11.98 1.76
C LYS A 147 -2.44 -10.86 1.53
N ARG A 148 -2.40 -10.33 0.30
CA ARG A 148 -1.55 -9.19 -0.05
C ARG A 148 -1.97 -7.92 0.70
N ASN A 149 -3.27 -7.66 0.81
CA ASN A 149 -3.78 -6.49 1.53
C ASN A 149 -3.39 -6.54 3.00
N GLU A 150 -3.46 -7.72 3.63
CA GLU A 150 -2.98 -7.92 5.01
C GLU A 150 -1.51 -7.52 5.16
N VAL A 151 -0.65 -7.84 4.18
CA VAL A 151 0.78 -7.48 4.23
C VAL A 151 0.96 -5.97 4.13
N ILE A 152 0.30 -5.31 3.17
CA ILE A 152 0.35 -3.85 3.04
C ILE A 152 -0.17 -3.18 4.33
N GLY A 153 -1.31 -3.62 4.85
CA GLY A 153 -1.94 -3.02 6.04
C GLY A 153 -1.11 -3.20 7.31
N ALA A 154 -0.33 -4.28 7.40
CA ALA A 154 0.60 -4.47 8.51
C ALA A 154 1.78 -3.49 8.46
N ILE A 155 2.34 -3.20 7.28
CA ILE A 155 3.57 -2.40 7.16
C ILE A 155 3.34 -0.91 6.93
N ALA A 156 2.16 -0.52 6.47
CA ALA A 156 1.86 0.89 6.21
C ALA A 156 1.73 1.69 7.51
N TYR A 157 2.34 2.88 7.54
CA TYR A 157 2.26 3.80 8.68
C TYR A 157 0.85 4.39 8.82
N ARG A 158 0.26 4.79 7.69
CA ARG A 158 -1.13 5.31 7.60
C ARG A 158 -1.87 4.52 6.54
N ILE A 159 -3.13 4.21 6.74
CA ILE A 159 -3.95 3.46 5.78
C ILE A 159 -5.15 4.32 5.39
N LEU A 160 -5.19 4.77 4.15
CA LEU A 160 -6.37 5.39 3.58
C LEU A 160 -7.22 4.35 2.85
N ILE A 161 -8.45 4.17 3.32
CA ILE A 161 -9.48 3.46 2.58
C ILE A 161 -10.38 4.51 1.96
N VAL A 162 -10.24 4.73 0.65
CA VAL A 162 -10.97 5.75 -0.10
C VAL A 162 -12.47 5.46 -0.03
N TYR A 163 -12.83 4.21 -0.34
CA TYR A 163 -14.20 3.75 -0.32
C TYR A 163 -14.23 2.24 -0.11
N ALA A 164 -15.22 1.78 0.65
CA ALA A 164 -15.57 0.38 0.77
C ALA A 164 -17.06 0.25 0.50
N ALA A 165 -17.47 -0.57 -0.47
CA ALA A 165 -18.89 -0.81 -0.67
C ALA A 165 -19.49 -1.52 0.57
N PRO A 166 -20.80 -1.34 0.87
CA PRO A 166 -21.48 -2.10 1.91
C PRO A 166 -21.29 -3.61 1.71
N ASN A 167 -21.07 -4.35 2.81
CA ASN A 167 -20.83 -5.80 2.80
C ASN A 167 -19.65 -6.27 1.94
N SER A 168 -18.72 -5.38 1.57
CA SER A 168 -17.55 -5.72 0.76
C SER A 168 -16.42 -6.33 1.59
N LYS A 169 -15.54 -7.08 0.92
CA LYS A 169 -14.28 -7.55 1.49
C LYS A 169 -13.40 -6.40 1.98
N THR A 170 -13.47 -5.24 1.34
CA THR A 170 -12.75 -4.02 1.75
C THR A 170 -13.24 -3.51 3.10
N LEU A 171 -14.56 -3.55 3.35
CA LEU A 171 -15.13 -3.12 4.63
C LEU A 171 -14.73 -4.07 5.77
N VAL A 172 -14.81 -5.38 5.53
CA VAL A 172 -14.33 -6.41 6.49
C VAL A 172 -12.84 -6.24 6.77
N PHE A 173 -12.06 -5.91 5.74
CA PHE A 173 -10.64 -5.63 5.89
C PHE A 173 -10.38 -4.37 6.74
N ALA A 174 -11.15 -3.30 6.55
CA ALA A 174 -11.08 -2.08 7.37
C ALA A 174 -11.28 -2.38 8.86
N GLN A 175 -12.32 -3.16 9.19
CA GLN A 175 -12.63 -3.58 10.57
C GLN A 175 -11.45 -4.34 11.20
N ARG A 176 -10.86 -5.28 10.46
CA ARG A 176 -9.70 -6.05 10.93
C ARG A 176 -8.49 -5.18 11.22
N LEU A 177 -8.23 -4.17 10.38
CA LEU A 177 -7.13 -3.24 10.59
C LEU A 177 -7.32 -2.39 11.85
N ILE A 178 -8.54 -1.89 12.08
CA ILE A 178 -8.88 -1.15 13.31
C ILE A 178 -8.72 -2.04 14.55
N GLN A 179 -9.22 -3.29 14.50
CA GLN A 179 -9.05 -4.25 15.59
C GLN A 179 -7.58 -4.58 15.87
N ALA A 180 -6.74 -4.54 14.84
CA ALA A 180 -5.29 -4.70 14.95
C ALA A 180 -4.54 -3.40 15.35
N GLY A 181 -5.27 -2.34 15.75
CA GLY A 181 -4.69 -1.08 16.20
C GLY A 181 -4.03 -0.24 15.09
N ARG A 182 -4.30 -0.53 13.81
CA ARG A 182 -3.71 0.22 12.70
C ARG A 182 -4.40 1.59 12.54
N SER A 183 -3.62 2.58 12.10
CA SER A 183 -4.14 3.92 11.81
C SER A 183 -4.86 3.93 10.45
N VAL A 184 -6.15 3.59 10.48
CA VAL A 184 -7.02 3.61 9.30
C VAL A 184 -7.81 4.91 9.27
N VAL A 185 -7.81 5.56 8.11
CA VAL A 185 -8.57 6.79 7.86
C VAL A 185 -9.35 6.68 6.55
N THR A 186 -10.34 7.54 6.40
CA THR A 186 -11.11 7.72 5.16
C THR A 186 -11.33 9.22 4.92
N PHE A 187 -11.83 9.57 3.74
CA PHE A 187 -12.24 10.95 3.50
C PHE A 187 -13.54 11.27 4.24
N ASP A 188 -13.66 12.50 4.74
CA ASP A 188 -14.96 13.05 5.11
C ASP A 188 -15.84 13.17 3.85
N SER A 189 -16.91 12.37 3.80
CA SER A 189 -17.88 12.26 2.72
C SER A 189 -19.11 11.45 3.17
N PRO A 190 -20.34 11.78 2.71
CA PRO A 190 -21.51 10.94 2.92
C PRO A 190 -21.32 9.50 2.44
N ASP A 191 -20.54 9.29 1.37
CA ASP A 191 -20.30 7.99 0.76
C ASP A 191 -19.41 7.05 1.60
N THR A 192 -18.71 7.58 2.61
CA THR A 192 -17.80 6.81 3.48
C THR A 192 -18.41 6.56 4.86
N THR A 193 -19.71 6.81 5.04
CA THR A 193 -20.43 6.62 6.31
C THR A 193 -20.26 5.20 6.84
N ASN A 194 -20.38 4.20 5.97
CA ASN A 194 -20.21 2.81 6.36
C ASN A 194 -18.82 2.48 6.90
N LEU A 195 -17.76 3.21 6.53
CA LEU A 195 -16.43 3.09 7.12
C LEU A 195 -16.37 3.79 8.48
N ARG A 196 -16.92 5.00 8.59
CA ARG A 196 -16.98 5.75 9.85
C ARG A 196 -17.80 5.03 10.92
N ASP A 197 -18.87 4.36 10.54
CA ASP A 197 -19.67 3.51 11.43
C ASP A 197 -18.86 2.34 12.02
N GLN A 198 -17.73 1.97 11.39
CA GLN A 198 -16.79 0.97 11.93
C GLN A 198 -15.67 1.59 12.78
N GLY A 199 -15.72 2.90 13.04
CA GLY A 199 -14.70 3.63 13.79
C GLY A 199 -13.49 4.06 12.95
N VAL A 200 -13.59 4.05 11.62
CA VAL A 200 -12.54 4.63 10.77
C VAL A 200 -12.59 6.16 10.90
N ALA A 201 -11.47 6.76 11.28
CA ALA A 201 -11.38 8.21 11.45
C ALA A 201 -11.40 8.93 10.09
N GLU A 202 -11.92 10.15 10.07
CA GLU A 202 -11.89 11.00 8.88
C GLU A 202 -10.62 11.86 8.84
N LEU A 203 -10.11 12.09 7.64
CA LEU A 203 -9.00 13.00 7.41
C LEU A 203 -9.11 13.61 6.02
N ASP A 204 -8.82 14.89 5.91
CA ASP A 204 -8.64 15.57 4.63
C ASP A 204 -7.21 15.38 4.10
N ILE A 205 -6.95 15.94 2.92
CA ILE A 205 -5.64 15.82 2.27
C ILE A 205 -4.57 16.51 3.12
N ASP A 206 -4.83 17.72 3.63
CA ASP A 206 -3.83 18.46 4.41
C ASP A 206 -3.49 17.77 5.73
N GLY A 207 -4.48 17.21 6.42
CA GLY A 207 -4.28 16.39 7.61
C GLY A 207 -3.50 15.10 7.30
N LEU A 208 -3.79 14.45 6.16
CA LEU A 208 -2.99 13.32 5.67
C LEU A 208 -1.54 13.74 5.46
N MET A 209 -1.27 14.82 4.73
CA MET A 209 0.10 15.26 4.43
C MET A 209 0.86 15.66 5.71
N SER A 210 0.18 16.36 6.62
CA SER A 210 0.77 16.81 7.90
C SER A 210 1.22 15.66 8.77
N SER A 211 0.54 14.50 8.69
CA SER A 211 0.91 13.29 9.44
C SER A 211 2.26 12.68 9.02
N PHE A 212 2.81 13.08 7.88
CA PHE A 212 4.12 12.65 7.36
C PHE A 212 5.23 13.69 7.54
N SER A 213 4.91 14.93 7.92
CA SER A 213 5.93 15.95 8.23
C SER A 213 6.59 15.74 9.60
N HIS A 214 5.90 15.08 10.53
CA HIS A 214 6.40 14.70 11.85
C HIS A 214 5.94 13.27 12.18
N PRO A 215 6.50 12.24 11.55
CA PRO A 215 6.13 10.87 11.87
C PRO A 215 6.52 10.60 13.33
N SER A 216 5.52 10.55 14.21
CA SER A 216 5.75 10.17 15.59
C SER A 216 6.29 8.73 15.59
N HIS A 217 7.48 8.53 16.17
CA HIS A 217 8.09 7.20 16.41
C HIS A 217 7.31 6.38 17.46
N SER A 218 5.98 6.45 17.47
CA SER A 218 5.14 5.59 18.29
C SER A 218 5.01 4.25 17.57
N ASN A 219 5.95 3.35 17.89
CA ASN A 219 5.78 1.92 17.73
C ASN A 219 4.49 1.51 18.46
N PHE A 220 3.48 1.09 17.72
CA PHE A 220 2.40 0.23 18.21
C PHE A 220 2.54 -1.11 17.50
#